data_AF-A0A0C1Q6U5-F1
#
_entry.id   AF-A0A0C1Q6U5-F1
#
_cell.length_a   1.000
_cell.length_b   1.000
_cell.length_c   1.000
_cell.angle_alpha   90.00
_cell.angle_beta   90.00
_cell.angle_gamma   90.00
#
_symmetry.space_group_name_H-M   'P 1'
#
loop_
_entity.id
_entity.type
_entity.pdbx_description
1 polymer ?
#
loop_
_entity_poly.entity_id
_entity_poly.type
_entity_poly.pdbx_seq_one_letter_code
_entity_poly.pdbx_strand_id
1 'polypeptide(L)'
;MSDLSVLTDKKFQSVEFADIDFTLLQGMMRAEFNDCRFTNCNFERKKLKDLKVTDSHFVSCSFLRTDLLGSCFEKVIFRNCQFERSNWNRTEVLNSEFINCTYNYDSGFHYAIFTNVLGFPERYLKRTGKMDLGQIF
;
A
#
# COMPACT_ATOMS: atom_id res chain seq x y z
N MET A 1 -21.62 -14.77 14.61
CA MET A 1 -20.19 -15.16 14.58
C MET A 1 -19.47 -14.20 13.66
N SER A 2 -18.69 -13.26 14.19
CA SER A 2 -17.77 -12.48 13.37
C SER A 2 -16.68 -13.44 12.88
N ASP A 3 -16.77 -13.82 11.62
CA ASP A 3 -15.79 -14.69 10.99
C ASP A 3 -14.40 -14.04 11.11
N LEU A 4 -13.47 -14.73 11.78
CA LEU A 4 -12.07 -14.32 11.89
C LEU A 4 -11.36 -14.30 10.53
N SER A 5 -11.98 -14.81 9.46
CA SER A 5 -11.42 -14.84 8.10
C SER A 5 -11.50 -13.50 7.34
N VAL A 6 -12.15 -12.48 7.90
CA VAL A 6 -12.39 -11.18 7.27
C VAL A 6 -11.85 -10.04 8.13
N LEU A 7 -10.90 -9.29 7.59
CA LEU A 7 -10.38 -8.05 8.20
C LEU A 7 -11.02 -6.80 7.62
N THR A 8 -12.00 -6.95 6.73
CA THR A 8 -12.80 -5.84 6.20
C THR A 8 -13.39 -5.01 7.33
N ASP A 9 -13.30 -3.68 7.22
CA ASP A 9 -13.77 -2.70 8.22
C ASP A 9 -13.12 -2.83 9.62
N LYS A 10 -12.04 -3.60 9.76
CA LYS A 10 -11.32 -3.74 11.03
C LYS A 10 -10.29 -2.63 11.20
N LYS A 11 -10.02 -2.30 12.46
CA LYS A 11 -9.00 -1.32 12.85
C LYS A 11 -7.94 -2.01 13.68
N PHE A 12 -6.68 -1.71 13.39
CA PHE A 12 -5.52 -2.23 14.10
C PHE A 12 -4.62 -1.06 14.51
N GLN A 13 -4.11 -1.14 15.73
CA GLN A 13 -3.21 -0.16 16.31
C GLN A 13 -2.02 -0.89 16.92
N SER A 14 -0.81 -0.50 16.54
CA SER A 14 0.42 -1.03 17.15
C SER A 14 0.52 -2.57 17.06
N VAL A 15 0.18 -3.13 15.90
CA VAL A 15 0.18 -4.59 15.65
C VAL A 15 1.29 -4.98 14.68
N GLU A 16 1.98 -6.07 15.00
CA GLU A 16 2.94 -6.71 14.10
C GLU A 16 2.33 -7.95 13.43
N PHE A 17 2.48 -8.01 12.11
CA PHE A 17 2.15 -9.15 11.27
C PHE A 17 3.44 -9.66 10.62
N ALA A 18 3.81 -10.91 10.88
CA ALA A 18 5.03 -11.51 10.35
C ALA A 18 4.72 -12.87 9.72
N ASP A 19 5.28 -13.11 8.52
CA ASP A 19 5.19 -14.40 7.81
C ASP A 19 3.75 -14.86 7.53
N ILE A 20 2.84 -13.91 7.33
CA ILE A 20 1.42 -14.17 7.09
C ILE A 20 1.09 -14.19 5.60
N ASP A 21 0.46 -15.27 5.16
CA ASP A 21 -0.19 -15.35 3.86
C ASP A 21 -1.64 -14.84 3.92
N PHE A 22 -1.84 -13.56 3.58
CA PHE A 22 -3.16 -12.92 3.53
C PHE A 22 -3.96 -13.32 2.29
N THR A 23 -3.40 -14.07 1.34
CA THR A 23 -4.14 -14.57 0.16
C THR A 23 -5.28 -15.51 0.56
N LEU A 24 -5.16 -16.16 1.71
CA LEU A 24 -6.14 -17.10 2.27
C LEU A 24 -7.33 -16.41 2.94
N LEU A 25 -7.22 -15.12 3.27
CA LEU A 25 -8.32 -14.38 3.87
C LEU A 25 -9.39 -14.07 2.84
N GLN A 26 -10.63 -13.85 3.28
CA GLN A 26 -11.73 -13.49 2.38
C GLN A 26 -11.66 -12.01 1.96
N GLY A 27 -11.30 -11.09 2.86
CA GLY A 27 -11.27 -9.66 2.52
C GLY A 27 -10.61 -8.80 3.59
N MET A 28 -10.10 -7.65 3.15
CA MET A 28 -9.46 -6.63 4.00
C MET A 28 -9.84 -5.21 3.55
N MET A 29 -10.93 -5.04 2.81
CA MET A 29 -11.31 -3.73 2.27
C MET A 29 -11.69 -2.78 3.42
N ARG A 30 -11.38 -1.47 3.29
CA ARG A 30 -11.68 -0.46 4.31
C ARG A 30 -11.07 -0.73 5.69
N ALA A 31 -10.08 -1.63 5.78
CA ALA A 31 -9.35 -1.83 7.01
C ALA A 31 -8.46 -0.61 7.30
N GLU A 32 -8.29 -0.33 8.59
CA GLU A 32 -7.46 0.77 9.08
C GLU A 32 -6.28 0.19 9.87
N PHE A 33 -5.07 0.64 9.56
CA PHE A 33 -3.84 0.23 10.22
C PHE A 33 -3.07 1.47 10.66
N ASN A 34 -2.84 1.61 11.95
CA ASN A 34 -2.07 2.70 12.53
C ASN A 34 -0.92 2.10 13.34
N ASP A 35 0.31 2.60 13.16
CA ASP A 35 1.50 2.12 13.86
C ASP A 35 1.72 0.61 13.70
N CYS A 36 1.38 0.06 12.53
CA CYS A 36 1.46 -1.37 12.30
C CYS A 36 2.72 -1.73 11.51
N ARG A 37 3.18 -2.96 11.69
CA ARG A 37 4.30 -3.52 10.94
C ARG A 37 3.91 -4.81 10.24
N PHE A 38 4.24 -4.91 8.96
CA PHE A 38 4.08 -6.11 8.16
C PHE A 38 5.45 -6.55 7.65
N THR A 39 5.84 -7.79 7.96
CA THR A 39 7.13 -8.35 7.54
C THR A 39 6.90 -9.68 6.84
N ASN A 40 7.44 -9.83 5.62
CA ASN A 40 7.34 -11.06 4.83
C ASN A 40 5.89 -11.53 4.63
N CYS A 41 4.96 -10.58 4.45
CA CYS A 41 3.55 -10.88 4.24
C CYS A 41 3.20 -10.97 2.75
N ASN A 42 2.29 -11.89 2.41
CA ASN A 42 1.80 -12.04 1.05
C ASN A 42 0.37 -11.52 0.91
N PHE A 43 0.17 -10.51 0.06
CA PHE A 43 -1.13 -9.94 -0.29
C PHE A 43 -1.51 -10.20 -1.75
N GLU A 44 -0.82 -11.10 -2.47
CA GLU A 44 -1.02 -11.27 -3.90
C GLU A 44 -2.52 -11.43 -4.28
N ARG A 45 -2.95 -10.69 -5.32
CA ARG A 45 -4.33 -10.70 -5.86
C ARG A 45 -5.43 -10.27 -4.88
N LYS A 46 -5.08 -9.73 -3.70
CA LYS A 46 -6.08 -9.26 -2.75
C LYS A 46 -6.76 -7.97 -3.19
N LYS A 47 -8.05 -7.89 -2.88
CA LYS A 47 -8.83 -6.65 -2.91
C LYS A 47 -8.57 -5.89 -1.62
N LEU A 48 -7.77 -4.85 -1.73
CA LEU A 48 -7.30 -3.98 -0.66
C LEU A 48 -7.82 -2.55 -0.90
N LYS A 49 -9.10 -2.45 -1.28
CA LYS A 49 -9.72 -1.16 -1.61
C LYS A 49 -9.97 -0.32 -0.37
N ASP A 50 -9.83 0.99 -0.54
CA ASP A 50 -10.16 1.99 0.46
C ASP A 50 -9.46 1.74 1.81
N LEU A 51 -8.25 1.14 1.81
CA LEU A 51 -7.46 1.01 3.03
C LEU A 51 -7.09 2.38 3.58
N LYS A 52 -6.96 2.48 4.90
CA LYS A 52 -6.28 3.62 5.53
C LYS A 52 -5.10 3.10 6.32
N VAL A 53 -3.92 3.54 5.96
CA VAL A 53 -2.69 3.13 6.63
C VAL A 53 -1.93 4.38 7.06
N THR A 54 -1.62 4.47 8.35
CA THR A 54 -0.88 5.59 8.93
C THR A 54 0.30 5.09 9.77
N ASP A 55 1.41 5.82 9.74
CA ASP A 55 2.57 5.59 10.63
C ASP A 55 3.07 4.13 10.63
N SER A 56 3.02 3.45 9.48
CA SER A 56 3.20 1.99 9.39
C SER A 56 4.34 1.56 8.46
N HIS A 57 4.78 0.32 8.60
CA HIS A 57 5.90 -0.23 7.84
C HIS A 57 5.53 -1.54 7.14
N PHE A 58 5.86 -1.66 5.86
CA PHE A 58 5.82 -2.91 5.11
C PHE A 58 7.24 -3.29 4.68
N VAL A 59 7.68 -4.49 5.04
CA VAL A 59 9.04 -4.97 4.78
C VAL A 59 9.00 -6.33 4.12
N SER A 60 9.57 -6.42 2.91
CA SER A 60 9.63 -7.66 2.12
C SER A 60 8.25 -8.27 1.84
N CYS A 61 7.23 -7.43 1.61
CA CYS A 61 5.86 -7.89 1.34
C CYS A 61 5.57 -7.97 -0.16
N SER A 62 4.73 -8.93 -0.54
CA SER A 62 4.22 -9.05 -1.92
C SER A 62 2.84 -8.40 -2.03
N PHE A 63 2.71 -7.42 -2.92
CA PHE A 63 1.45 -6.82 -3.34
C PHE A 63 1.17 -7.05 -4.83
N LEU A 64 1.74 -8.12 -5.39
CA LEU A 64 1.55 -8.47 -6.79
C LEU A 64 0.07 -8.55 -7.13
N ARG A 65 -0.34 -7.89 -8.22
CA ARG A 65 -1.73 -7.95 -8.72
C ARG A 65 -2.80 -7.51 -7.70
N THR A 66 -2.44 -6.74 -6.68
CA THR A 66 -3.40 -6.24 -5.70
C THR A 66 -4.27 -5.13 -6.28
N ASP A 67 -5.46 -4.95 -5.69
CA ASP A 67 -6.34 -3.83 -5.99
C ASP A 67 -6.39 -2.88 -4.79
N LEU A 68 -5.59 -1.81 -4.84
CA LEU A 68 -5.43 -0.79 -3.80
C LEU A 68 -6.30 0.45 -4.07
N LEU A 69 -7.20 0.39 -5.04
CA LEU A 69 -8.07 1.51 -5.47
C LEU A 69 -8.61 2.31 -4.28
N GLY A 70 -8.42 3.63 -4.31
CA GLY A 70 -8.98 4.55 -3.31
C GLY A 70 -8.31 4.53 -1.93
N SER A 71 -7.25 3.74 -1.75
CA SER A 71 -6.55 3.65 -0.46
C SER A 71 -5.72 4.89 -0.15
N CYS A 72 -5.54 5.16 1.15
CA CYS A 72 -4.74 6.25 1.68
C CYS A 72 -3.57 5.69 2.50
N PHE A 73 -2.37 6.19 2.21
CA PHE A 73 -1.13 5.86 2.93
C PHE A 73 -0.48 7.15 3.41
N GLU A 74 -0.37 7.35 4.72
CA GLU A 74 0.27 8.52 5.31
C GLU A 74 1.41 8.09 6.24
N LYS A 75 2.62 8.64 6.04
CA LYS A 75 3.80 8.28 6.84
C LYS A 75 4.08 6.77 6.83
N VAL A 76 4.00 6.17 5.65
CA VAL A 76 4.23 4.74 5.46
C VAL A 76 5.57 4.49 4.80
N ILE A 77 6.31 3.50 5.29
CA ILE A 77 7.55 3.03 4.65
C ILE A 77 7.30 1.66 4.03
N PHE A 78 7.47 1.57 2.71
CA PHE A 78 7.53 0.31 1.97
C PHE A 78 8.98 -0.02 1.66
N ARG A 79 9.50 -1.14 2.16
CA ARG A 79 10.87 -1.60 1.92
C ARG A 79 10.87 -2.98 1.28
N ASN A 80 11.62 -3.14 0.19
CA ASN A 80 11.75 -4.40 -0.53
C ASN A 80 10.40 -5.03 -0.95
N CYS A 81 9.39 -4.21 -1.27
CA CYS A 81 8.06 -4.69 -1.61
C CYS A 81 7.86 -4.82 -3.14
N GLN A 82 6.96 -5.72 -3.53
CA GLN A 82 6.63 -6.00 -4.94
C GLN A 82 5.24 -5.48 -5.30
N PHE A 83 5.12 -4.65 -6.33
CA PHE A 83 3.87 -3.97 -6.74
C PHE A 83 3.58 -4.14 -8.24
N GLU A 84 4.13 -5.14 -8.90
CA GLU A 84 3.84 -5.42 -10.30
C GLU A 84 2.36 -5.76 -10.48
N ARG A 85 1.75 -5.15 -11.50
CA ARG A 85 0.32 -5.32 -11.84
C ARG A 85 -0.64 -4.89 -10.73
N SER A 86 -0.21 -4.15 -9.71
CA SER A 86 -1.11 -3.62 -8.70
C SER A 86 -1.87 -2.39 -9.22
N ASN A 87 -3.11 -2.22 -8.79
CA ASN A 87 -3.94 -1.06 -9.11
C ASN A 87 -3.90 -0.03 -7.97
N TRP A 88 -3.24 1.10 -8.19
CA TRP A 88 -3.17 2.28 -7.32
C TRP A 88 -4.02 3.44 -7.84
N ASN A 89 -4.98 3.21 -8.72
CA ASN A 89 -5.82 4.30 -9.19
C ASN A 89 -6.50 4.99 -7.99
N ARG A 90 -6.58 6.32 -8.01
CA ARG A 90 -7.24 7.13 -6.97
C ARG A 90 -6.68 6.95 -5.55
N THR A 91 -5.47 6.40 -5.38
CA THR A 91 -4.84 6.33 -4.06
C THR A 91 -4.25 7.68 -3.68
N GLU A 92 -4.18 7.95 -2.39
CA GLU A 92 -3.42 9.09 -1.85
C GLU A 92 -2.23 8.56 -1.05
N VAL A 93 -1.05 9.08 -1.34
CA VAL A 93 0.19 8.74 -0.63
C VAL A 93 0.86 10.02 -0.16
N LEU A 94 1.00 10.16 1.15
CA LEU A 94 1.47 11.37 1.82
C LEU A 94 2.65 11.04 2.74
N ASN A 95 3.72 11.84 2.70
CA ASN A 95 4.86 11.75 3.62
C ASN A 95 5.46 10.34 3.72
N SER A 96 5.52 9.60 2.61
CA SER A 96 5.82 8.16 2.60
C SER A 96 7.06 7.84 1.76
N GLU A 97 7.65 6.67 1.97
CA GLU A 97 8.90 6.27 1.31
C GLU A 97 8.81 4.87 0.71
N PHE A 98 9.36 4.70 -0.49
CA PHE A 98 9.47 3.42 -1.18
C PHE A 98 10.95 3.07 -1.42
N ILE A 99 11.46 2.11 -0.65
CA ILE A 99 12.87 1.70 -0.67
C ILE A 99 12.96 0.35 -1.36
N ASN A 100 13.75 0.25 -2.44
CA ASN A 100 13.98 -1.00 -3.19
C ASN A 100 12.69 -1.73 -3.60
N CYS A 101 11.65 -0.97 -3.94
CA CYS A 101 10.38 -1.53 -4.39
C CYS A 101 10.34 -1.73 -5.90
N THR A 102 9.58 -2.71 -6.36
CA THR A 102 9.49 -3.09 -7.78
C THR A 102 8.10 -2.84 -8.35
N TYR A 103 8.06 -2.44 -9.63
CA TYR A 103 6.85 -2.03 -10.36
C TYR A 103 7.01 -2.38 -11.85
N ASN A 104 5.91 -2.51 -12.58
CA ASN A 104 5.96 -2.71 -14.03
C ASN A 104 4.98 -1.78 -14.77
N TYR A 105 4.92 -1.89 -16.11
CA TYR A 105 4.08 -1.05 -16.96
C TYR A 105 2.57 -1.31 -16.79
N ASP A 106 2.19 -2.44 -16.22
CA ASP A 106 0.80 -2.85 -16.01
C ASP A 106 0.21 -2.25 -14.70
N SER A 107 1.05 -1.67 -13.83
CA SER A 107 0.58 -1.04 -12.59
C SER A 107 -0.18 0.26 -12.91
N GLY A 108 -1.38 0.41 -12.34
CA GLY A 108 -2.27 1.54 -12.59
C GLY A 108 -2.10 2.66 -11.56
N PHE A 109 -1.98 3.92 -12.00
CA PHE A 109 -1.81 5.10 -11.13
C PHE A 109 -2.72 6.27 -11.53
N HIS A 110 -3.78 6.02 -12.30
CA HIS A 110 -4.68 7.08 -12.77
C HIS A 110 -5.35 7.76 -11.59
N TYR A 111 -5.24 9.10 -11.53
CA TYR A 111 -5.77 9.92 -10.44
C TYR A 111 -5.19 9.61 -9.05
N ALA A 112 -4.11 8.83 -8.95
CA ALA A 112 -3.38 8.72 -7.70
C ALA A 112 -2.78 10.10 -7.35
N ILE A 113 -2.54 10.39 -6.07
CA ILE A 113 -1.91 11.63 -5.61
C ILE A 113 -0.73 11.24 -4.73
N PHE A 114 0.43 11.86 -4.97
CA PHE A 114 1.63 11.65 -4.19
C PHE A 114 2.16 13.01 -3.71
N THR A 115 2.28 13.17 -2.40
CA THR A 115 2.72 14.41 -1.76
C THR A 115 3.84 14.08 -0.78
N ASN A 116 5.02 14.67 -0.95
CA ASN A 116 6.20 14.37 -0.14
C ASN A 116 6.51 12.87 -0.10
N VAL A 117 6.76 12.28 -1.27
CA VAL A 117 7.02 10.84 -1.43
C VAL A 117 8.41 10.61 -2.00
N LEU A 118 9.18 9.76 -1.34
CA LEU A 118 10.54 9.40 -1.72
C LEU A 118 10.63 8.00 -2.33
N GLY A 119 11.60 7.80 -3.24
CA GLY A 119 11.92 6.48 -3.82
C GLY A 119 10.88 5.90 -4.79
N PHE A 120 9.80 6.62 -5.07
CA PHE A 120 8.79 6.20 -6.04
C PHE A 120 9.18 6.64 -7.48
N PRO A 121 9.01 5.81 -8.53
CA PRO A 121 9.56 6.15 -9.84
C PRO A 121 8.85 7.35 -10.51
N GLU A 122 9.61 8.40 -10.82
CA GLU A 122 9.09 9.68 -11.35
C GLU A 122 8.19 9.55 -12.58
N ARG A 123 8.47 8.56 -13.46
CA ARG A 123 7.69 8.33 -14.68
C ARG A 123 6.21 8.03 -14.41
N TYR A 124 5.89 7.46 -13.24
CA TYR A 124 4.52 7.20 -12.83
C TYR A 124 3.89 8.43 -12.19
N LEU A 125 4.69 9.23 -11.48
CA LEU A 125 4.23 10.46 -10.85
C LEU A 125 3.79 11.53 -11.87
N LYS A 126 4.44 11.64 -13.03
CA LYS A 126 4.04 12.59 -14.08
C LYS A 126 2.60 12.40 -14.60
N ARG A 127 1.96 11.26 -14.31
CA ARG A 127 0.60 10.90 -14.78
C ARG A 127 -0.51 11.28 -13.79
N THR A 128 -0.17 11.81 -12.62
CA THR A 128 -1.12 12.06 -11.51
C THR A 128 -1.74 13.46 -11.49
N GLY A 129 -1.17 14.41 -12.23
CA GLY A 129 -1.73 15.77 -12.37
C GLY A 129 -1.60 16.69 -11.16
N LYS A 130 -1.12 16.20 -10.00
CA LYS A 130 -0.70 17.00 -8.84
C LYS A 130 0.49 16.33 -8.16
N MET A 131 1.63 17.01 -8.16
CA MET A 131 2.82 16.66 -7.40
C MET A 131 3.27 17.92 -6.66
N ASP A 132 3.53 17.79 -5.36
CA ASP A 132 4.42 18.71 -4.65
C ASP A 132 5.78 18.01 -4.55
N LEU A 133 6.76 18.52 -5.30
CA LEU A 133 8.13 18.02 -5.35
C LEU A 133 8.87 18.49 -4.09
N GLY A 134 8.44 17.98 -2.93
CA GLY A 134 9.16 18.12 -1.67
C GLY A 134 10.48 17.36 -1.73
N GLN A 135 11.54 18.06 -2.18
CA GLN A 135 12.96 17.73 -2.08
C GLN A 135 13.38 16.33 -2.54
N ILE A 136 13.67 16.25 -3.83
CA ILE A 136 14.59 15.26 -4.39
C ILE A 136 16.01 15.71 -3.98
N PHE A 137 16.66 14.95 -3.09
CA PHE A 137 18.13 14.92 -2.97
C PHE A 137 18.61 13.50 -3.25
#